data_AF-A0A0A1CDZ0-F1
#
_entry.id   AF-A0A0A1CDZ0-F1
#
_cell.length_a   1.000
_cell.length_b   1.000
_cell.length_c   1.000
_cell.angle_alpha   90.00
_cell.angle_beta   90.00
_cell.angle_gamma   90.00
#
_symmetry.space_group_name_H-M   'P 1'
#
loop_
_entity.id
_entity.type
_entity.pdbx_description
1 polymer ?
#
loop_
_entity_poly.entity_id
_entity_poly.type
_entity_poly.pdbx_seq_one_letter_code
_entity_poly.pdbx_strand_id
1 'polypeptide(L)'
;AGRRSNRLFYLSIPPNIFLDVVRCSRHHTSSENGWTRVIVEKPFGRDTKSSGELTRGLKQYLTEDQIFRRIDHCLGEELVENLLVLRFSNLLFEPLWSRNYIRNVQLICSKDFGTEGRGFDNYGIIRDIMQNHLLQILALFSMETPVSLDAEDIRNEKVVKVLRSMRPVDLEDVVVGQYKGHSEGNKTYPSYTDDPSVPNNSLTPTFAASTLFIDNARWDGVPFLMIAGNAEIRVQFKNVPGNLYNRKFGTDLDEAANELVIRAQ
;
A
#
# COMPACT_ATOMS: atom_id res chain seq x y z
N ALA A 1 -10.05 16.29 -42.86
CA ALA A 1 -9.74 15.13 -42.00
C ALA A 1 -9.89 15.55 -40.54
N GLY A 2 -10.83 14.97 -39.80
CA GLY A 2 -11.14 15.37 -38.42
C GLY A 2 -9.96 15.13 -37.48
N ARG A 3 -9.63 16.13 -36.64
CA ARG A 3 -8.57 16.01 -35.62
C ARG A 3 -8.88 14.82 -34.71
N ARG A 4 -7.93 13.88 -34.56
CA ARG A 4 -7.98 12.86 -33.52
C ARG A 4 -7.86 13.55 -32.16
N SER A 5 -8.96 13.66 -31.42
CA SER A 5 -8.96 14.26 -30.09
C SER A 5 -8.84 13.18 -29.03
N ASN A 6 -7.73 13.12 -28.32
CA ASN A 6 -7.61 12.29 -27.14
C ASN A 6 -8.17 13.05 -25.93
N ARG A 7 -8.95 12.39 -25.08
CA ARG A 7 -9.62 13.01 -23.93
C ARG A 7 -9.23 12.30 -22.63
N LEU A 8 -8.82 13.08 -21.64
CA LEU A 8 -8.47 12.61 -20.31
C LEU A 8 -9.35 13.33 -19.29
N PHE A 9 -10.11 12.56 -18.53
CA PHE A 9 -11.01 13.07 -17.49
C PHE A 9 -10.41 12.80 -16.12
N TYR A 10 -10.16 13.85 -15.35
CA TYR A 10 -9.69 13.73 -13.97
C TYR A 10 -10.87 13.93 -13.02
N LEU A 11 -11.27 12.88 -12.30
CA LEU A 11 -12.42 12.92 -11.39
C LEU A 11 -11.97 13.26 -9.96
N SER A 12 -11.72 14.55 -9.72
CA SER A 12 -11.50 15.09 -8.36
C SER A 12 -12.83 15.45 -7.69
N ILE A 13 -13.75 14.48 -7.62
CA ILE A 13 -15.11 14.67 -7.09
C ILE A 13 -15.41 13.67 -5.97
N PRO A 14 -16.44 13.91 -5.14
CA PRO A 14 -16.85 12.95 -4.11
C PRO A 14 -17.29 11.61 -4.72
N PRO A 15 -17.08 10.49 -4.00
CA PRO A 15 -17.31 9.14 -4.54
C PRO A 15 -18.77 8.88 -4.93
N ASN A 16 -19.71 9.56 -4.27
CA ASN A 16 -21.15 9.39 -4.51
C ASN A 16 -21.58 9.78 -5.93
N ILE A 17 -20.79 10.62 -6.63
CA ILE A 17 -21.15 11.16 -7.95
C ILE A 17 -20.31 10.50 -9.06
N PHE A 18 -19.37 9.60 -8.72
CA PHE A 18 -18.48 8.98 -9.70
C PHE A 18 -19.23 8.26 -10.82
N LEU A 19 -20.22 7.43 -10.46
CA LEU A 19 -20.97 6.65 -11.44
C LEU A 19 -21.79 7.55 -12.38
N ASP A 20 -22.37 8.61 -11.85
CA ASP A 20 -23.17 9.55 -12.64
C ASP A 20 -22.30 10.35 -13.62
N VAL A 21 -21.13 10.82 -13.18
CA VAL A 21 -20.20 11.53 -14.07
C VAL A 21 -19.64 10.60 -15.15
N VAL A 22 -19.29 9.36 -14.81
CA VAL A 22 -18.80 8.38 -15.79
C VAL A 22 -19.89 8.05 -16.82
N ARG A 23 -21.13 7.86 -16.38
CA ARG A 23 -22.29 7.65 -17.27
C ARG A 23 -22.47 8.85 -18.21
N CYS A 24 -22.49 10.07 -17.69
CA CYS A 24 -22.63 11.28 -18.49
C CYS A 24 -21.48 11.45 -19.49
N SER A 25 -20.24 11.22 -19.04
CA SER A 25 -19.03 11.36 -19.85
C SER A 25 -19.02 10.37 -21.02
N ARG A 26 -19.47 9.13 -20.80
CA ARG A 26 -19.57 8.12 -21.87
C ARG A 26 -20.59 8.51 -22.93
N HIS A 27 -21.75 9.05 -22.53
CA HIS A 27 -22.82 9.38 -23.46
C HIS A 27 -22.58 10.67 -24.25
N HIS A 28 -21.94 11.68 -23.66
CA HIS A 28 -21.86 13.03 -24.27
C HIS A 28 -20.45 13.44 -24.67
N THR A 29 -19.41 12.88 -24.03
CA THR A 29 -18.04 13.38 -24.17
C THR A 29 -17.02 12.31 -24.51
N SER A 30 -17.45 11.14 -24.98
CA SER A 30 -16.56 10.12 -25.54
C SER A 30 -15.99 10.61 -26.87
N SER A 31 -14.70 10.36 -27.11
CA SER A 31 -14.07 10.72 -28.39
C SER A 31 -14.40 9.67 -29.45
N GLU A 32 -14.86 10.11 -30.62
CA GLU A 32 -15.16 9.24 -31.76
C GLU A 32 -13.90 8.77 -32.51
N ASN A 33 -12.81 9.55 -32.43
CA ASN A 33 -11.59 9.36 -33.25
C ASN A 33 -10.30 9.21 -32.43
N GLY A 34 -10.35 9.22 -31.10
CA GLY A 34 -9.19 9.12 -30.19
C GLY A 34 -9.51 8.35 -28.92
N TRP A 35 -8.52 8.18 -28.04
CA TRP A 35 -8.75 7.48 -26.77
C TRP A 35 -9.45 8.38 -25.74
N THR A 36 -10.25 7.76 -24.89
CA THR A 36 -10.86 8.39 -23.71
C THR A 36 -10.36 7.66 -22.48
N ARG A 37 -9.74 8.37 -21.55
CA ARG A 37 -9.24 7.81 -20.28
C ARG A 37 -9.82 8.58 -19.10
N VAL A 38 -10.13 7.87 -18.03
CA VAL A 38 -10.70 8.44 -16.81
C VAL A 38 -9.78 8.10 -15.64
N ILE A 39 -9.40 9.12 -14.89
CA ILE A 39 -8.64 9.01 -13.64
C ILE A 39 -9.63 9.14 -12.49
N VAL A 40 -9.66 8.15 -11.59
CA VAL A 40 -10.60 8.09 -10.46
C VAL A 40 -9.84 8.00 -9.14
N GLU A 41 -10.13 8.94 -8.23
CA GLU A 41 -9.53 9.06 -6.90
C GLU A 41 -10.11 8.13 -5.83
N LYS A 42 -9.34 7.89 -4.76
CA LYS A 42 -9.82 7.18 -3.57
C LYS A 42 -10.91 8.01 -2.87
N PRO A 43 -11.92 7.38 -2.21
CA PRO A 43 -12.03 5.96 -1.83
C PRO A 43 -12.73 5.04 -2.85
N PHE A 44 -12.21 3.82 -3.03
CA PHE A 44 -12.79 2.79 -3.91
C PHE A 44 -13.79 1.86 -3.19
N GLY A 45 -14.77 2.45 -2.53
CA GLY A 45 -15.68 1.74 -1.62
C GLY A 45 -15.13 1.66 -0.19
N ARG A 46 -15.85 0.95 0.67
CA ARG A 46 -15.52 0.77 2.11
C ARG A 46 -15.23 -0.68 2.50
N ASP A 47 -15.68 -1.60 1.66
CA ASP A 47 -15.59 -3.05 1.82
C ASP A 47 -15.56 -3.73 0.44
N THR A 48 -15.35 -5.04 0.42
CA THR A 48 -15.30 -5.85 -0.80
C THR A 48 -16.59 -5.73 -1.62
N LYS A 49 -17.75 -5.61 -0.97
CA LYS A 49 -19.05 -5.56 -1.65
C LYS A 49 -19.26 -4.23 -2.38
N SER A 50 -19.09 -3.11 -1.68
CA SER A 50 -19.17 -1.76 -2.22
C SER A 50 -18.12 -1.51 -3.29
N SER A 51 -16.89 -2.01 -3.12
CA SER A 51 -15.85 -1.94 -4.14
C SER A 51 -16.23 -2.75 -5.40
N GLY A 52 -16.83 -3.93 -5.22
CA GLY A 52 -17.35 -4.75 -6.32
C GLY A 52 -18.52 -4.10 -7.05
N GLU A 53 -19.43 -3.44 -6.34
CA GLU A 53 -20.53 -2.66 -6.92
C GLU A 53 -20.02 -1.47 -7.74
N LEU A 54 -19.09 -0.68 -7.19
CA LEU A 54 -18.45 0.42 -7.90
C LEU A 54 -17.72 -0.08 -9.16
N THR A 55 -16.93 -1.14 -9.03
CA THR A 55 -16.17 -1.72 -10.15
C THR A 55 -17.10 -2.20 -11.26
N ARG A 56 -18.19 -2.89 -10.90
CA ARG A 56 -19.19 -3.35 -11.86
C ARG A 56 -19.91 -2.18 -12.55
N GLY A 57 -20.24 -1.12 -11.81
CA GLY A 57 -20.80 0.10 -12.38
C GLY A 57 -19.85 0.76 -13.37
N LEU A 58 -18.55 0.89 -13.03
CA LEU A 58 -17.55 1.46 -13.92
C LEU A 58 -17.35 0.62 -15.19
N LYS A 59 -17.28 -0.72 -15.05
CA LYS A 59 -17.13 -1.67 -16.17
C LYS A 59 -18.29 -1.63 -17.17
N GLN A 60 -19.48 -1.18 -16.78
CA GLN A 60 -20.61 -1.03 -17.70
C GLN A 60 -20.36 0.08 -18.73
N TYR A 61 -19.57 1.10 -18.37
CA TYR A 61 -19.41 2.31 -19.19
C TYR A 61 -18.00 2.44 -19.80
N LEU A 62 -16.98 1.87 -19.17
CA LEU A 62 -15.57 1.99 -19.53
C LEU A 62 -14.90 0.61 -19.58
N THR A 63 -13.90 0.45 -20.46
CA THR A 63 -13.01 -0.73 -20.45
C THR A 63 -11.91 -0.55 -19.40
N GLU A 64 -11.32 -1.65 -18.90
CA GLU A 64 -10.26 -1.58 -17.87
C GLU A 64 -9.07 -0.72 -18.31
N ASP A 65 -8.67 -0.78 -19.58
CA ASP A 65 -7.56 0.05 -20.13
C ASP A 65 -7.83 1.56 -20.13
N GLN A 66 -9.10 1.95 -19.96
CA GLN A 66 -9.52 3.36 -19.88
C GLN A 66 -9.63 3.84 -18.44
N ILE A 67 -9.66 2.93 -17.47
CA ILE A 67 -9.86 3.24 -16.06
C ILE A 67 -8.50 3.29 -15.36
N PHE A 68 -8.01 4.49 -15.13
CA PHE A 68 -6.82 4.71 -14.32
C PHE A 68 -7.25 4.98 -12.87
N ARG A 69 -7.18 3.94 -12.05
CA ARG A 69 -7.40 4.07 -10.60
C ARG A 69 -6.13 4.66 -9.97
N ARG A 70 -6.04 5.99 -9.92
CA ARG A 70 -4.99 6.78 -9.25
C ARG A 70 -5.70 7.52 -8.11
N ILE A 71 -5.31 7.52 -6.83
CA ILE A 71 -3.97 7.72 -6.30
C ILE A 71 -3.76 6.88 -5.03
N ASP A 72 -3.04 5.78 -5.21
CA ASP A 72 -2.06 5.37 -4.21
C ASP A 72 -0.79 6.16 -4.54
N HIS A 73 -0.62 7.36 -3.97
CA HIS A 73 0.51 8.25 -4.35
C HIS A 73 1.84 7.57 -4.09
N CYS A 74 1.90 6.64 -3.11
CA CYS A 74 3.07 5.83 -2.83
C CYS A 74 3.54 4.99 -4.02
N LEU A 75 2.67 4.63 -4.98
CA LEU A 75 3.07 3.94 -6.21
C LEU A 75 3.81 4.83 -7.22
N GLY A 76 3.64 6.15 -7.12
CA GLY A 76 4.35 7.14 -7.95
C GLY A 76 5.53 7.78 -7.23
N GLU A 77 5.83 7.36 -6.01
CA GLU A 77 7.01 7.76 -5.27
C GLU A 77 8.23 7.00 -5.81
N GLU A 78 9.37 7.68 -5.84
CA GLU A 78 10.65 7.18 -6.36
C GLU A 78 11.04 5.82 -5.74
N LEU A 79 10.62 5.57 -4.50
CA LEU A 79 10.88 4.33 -3.77
C LEU A 79 10.31 3.09 -4.46
N VAL A 80 9.11 3.18 -5.05
CA VAL A 80 8.46 2.03 -5.70
C VAL A 80 9.16 1.67 -7.01
N GLU A 81 9.54 2.67 -7.81
CA GLU A 81 10.31 2.43 -9.03
C GLU A 81 11.69 1.88 -8.72
N ASN A 82 12.36 2.44 -7.71
CA ASN A 82 13.66 1.96 -7.25
C ASN A 82 13.60 0.54 -6.68
N LEU A 83 12.49 0.11 -6.09
CA LEU A 83 12.34 -1.27 -5.59
C LEU A 83 12.41 -2.29 -6.73
N LEU A 84 11.80 -2.00 -7.88
CA LEU A 84 11.84 -2.89 -9.05
C LEU A 84 13.27 -3.01 -9.60
N VAL A 85 13.94 -1.88 -9.72
CA VAL A 85 15.34 -1.82 -10.19
C VAL A 85 16.26 -2.53 -9.20
N LEU A 86 16.08 -2.30 -7.89
CA LEU A 86 16.89 -2.94 -6.86
C LEU A 86 16.76 -4.46 -6.92
N ARG A 87 15.54 -4.98 -7.07
CA ARG A 87 15.28 -6.43 -7.09
C ARG A 87 15.70 -7.12 -8.38
N PHE A 88 15.42 -6.55 -9.54
CA PHE A 88 15.57 -7.24 -10.82
C PHE A 88 16.81 -6.84 -11.62
N SER A 89 17.42 -5.70 -11.32
CA SER A 89 18.65 -5.26 -12.03
C SER A 89 19.93 -5.66 -11.30
N ASN A 90 19.84 -6.24 -10.10
CA ASN A 90 21.01 -6.59 -9.29
C ASN A 90 21.07 -8.10 -9.01
N LEU A 91 22.10 -8.75 -9.56
CA LEU A 91 22.37 -10.17 -9.34
C LEU A 91 22.57 -10.52 -7.86
N LEU A 92 23.02 -9.57 -7.04
CA LEU A 92 23.24 -9.78 -5.60
C LEU A 92 21.93 -9.94 -4.83
N PHE A 93 20.88 -9.21 -5.19
CA PHE A 93 19.63 -9.18 -4.42
C PHE A 93 18.65 -10.27 -4.82
N GLU A 94 18.67 -10.71 -6.08
CA GLU A 94 17.79 -11.78 -6.61
C GLU A 94 17.80 -13.08 -5.78
N PRO A 95 18.97 -13.68 -5.42
CA PRO A 95 19.01 -14.91 -4.63
C PRO A 95 18.72 -14.68 -3.14
N LEU A 96 19.02 -13.48 -2.63
CA LEU A 96 18.76 -13.12 -1.24
C LEU A 96 17.27 -12.91 -0.97
N TRP A 97 16.46 -12.70 -2.00
CA TRP A 97 15.03 -12.41 -1.90
C TRP A 97 14.16 -13.65 -1.68
N SER A 98 14.47 -14.46 -0.68
CA SER A 98 13.81 -15.73 -0.39
C SER A 98 13.69 -15.96 1.12
N ARG A 99 12.69 -16.75 1.53
CA ARG A 99 12.51 -17.26 2.90
C ARG A 99 13.77 -17.90 3.50
N ASN A 100 14.72 -18.33 2.68
CA ASN A 100 15.98 -18.90 3.15
C ASN A 100 16.84 -17.86 3.87
N TYR A 101 16.86 -16.63 3.37
CA TYR A 101 17.71 -15.55 3.87
C TYR A 101 16.95 -14.48 4.62
N ILE A 102 15.68 -14.21 4.28
CA ILE A 102 14.87 -13.20 4.95
C ILE A 102 14.20 -13.80 6.18
N ARG A 103 14.29 -13.10 7.32
CA ARG A 103 13.64 -13.44 8.58
C ARG A 103 12.27 -12.77 8.71
N ASN A 104 12.20 -11.46 8.47
CA ASN A 104 10.96 -10.70 8.47
C ASN A 104 11.10 -9.46 7.60
N VAL A 105 9.94 -8.91 7.21
CA VAL A 105 9.83 -7.69 6.43
C VAL A 105 8.92 -6.74 7.19
N GLN A 106 9.36 -5.50 7.37
CA GLN A 106 8.61 -4.45 8.04
C GLN A 106 8.33 -3.35 7.03
N LEU A 107 7.05 -3.07 6.81
CA LEU A 107 6.55 -2.00 5.97
C LEU A 107 5.94 -0.95 6.89
N ILE A 108 6.62 0.17 7.02
CA ILE A 108 6.25 1.23 7.94
C ILE A 108 5.86 2.44 7.08
N CYS A 109 4.66 3.01 7.27
CA CYS A 109 4.20 4.21 6.54
C CYS A 109 3.45 5.20 7.44
N SER A 110 3.92 6.46 7.47
CA SER A 110 3.48 7.48 8.41
C SER A 110 2.84 8.60 7.64
N LYS A 111 1.94 9.29 8.32
CA LYS A 111 1.62 10.67 8.00
C LYS A 111 2.01 11.50 9.20
N ASP A 112 2.86 12.50 8.97
CA ASP A 112 3.36 13.39 10.02
C ASP A 112 2.30 14.38 10.51
N PHE A 113 1.11 14.39 9.91
CA PHE A 113 0.00 15.25 10.29
C PHE A 113 -1.12 14.45 10.96
N GLY A 114 -1.68 15.02 12.03
CA GLY A 114 -2.83 14.46 12.74
C GLY A 114 -4.10 14.48 11.89
N THR A 115 -5.21 14.06 12.48
CA THR A 115 -6.52 14.14 11.80
C THR A 115 -7.01 15.59 11.86
N GLU A 116 -6.57 16.42 10.92
CA GLU A 116 -6.92 17.84 10.84
C GLU A 116 -8.40 18.04 10.39
N GLY A 117 -9.38 17.57 11.17
CA GLY A 117 -10.81 17.70 10.84
C GLY A 117 -11.26 16.98 9.57
N ARG A 118 -10.46 16.08 9.00
CA ARG A 118 -10.69 15.45 7.67
C ARG A 118 -11.74 14.31 7.67
N GLY A 119 -12.58 14.19 8.68
CA GLY A 119 -13.59 13.12 8.73
C GLY A 119 -12.98 11.71 8.73
N PHE A 120 -11.81 11.56 9.35
CA PHE A 120 -11.04 10.31 9.45
C PHE A 120 -11.82 9.19 10.15
N ASP A 121 -12.80 9.57 10.98
CA ASP A 121 -13.66 8.70 11.77
C ASP A 121 -14.40 7.63 10.94
N ASN A 122 -14.81 7.98 9.72
CA ASN A 122 -15.58 7.05 8.88
C ASN A 122 -14.72 5.96 8.21
N TYR A 123 -13.40 6.13 8.15
CA TYR A 123 -12.51 5.27 7.37
C TYR A 123 -11.48 4.55 8.25
N GLY A 124 -10.86 5.27 9.19
CA GLY A 124 -9.77 4.79 10.03
C GLY A 124 -8.47 4.52 9.26
N ILE A 125 -7.39 4.29 10.00
CA ILE A 125 -6.04 4.14 9.44
C ILE A 125 -5.90 2.92 8.51
N ILE A 126 -6.64 1.84 8.79
CA ILE A 126 -6.59 0.60 8.02
C ILE A 126 -7.06 0.85 6.58
N ARG A 127 -8.12 1.62 6.38
CA ARG A 127 -8.65 1.92 5.04
C ARG A 127 -7.91 3.07 4.37
N ASP A 128 -7.35 4.00 5.13
CA ASP A 128 -6.66 5.14 4.54
C ASP A 128 -5.25 4.80 4.05
N ILE A 129 -4.51 3.93 4.76
CA ILE A 129 -3.10 3.63 4.47
C ILE A 129 -2.80 2.13 4.32
N MET A 130 -3.32 1.26 5.18
CA MET A 130 -2.89 -0.15 5.17
C MET A 130 -3.42 -0.89 3.93
N GLN A 131 -4.71 -0.72 3.62
CA GLN A 131 -5.39 -1.44 2.54
C GLN A 131 -4.89 -1.03 1.15
N ASN A 132 -4.41 0.19 0.99
CA ASN A 132 -3.91 0.74 -0.27
C ASN A 132 -2.37 0.76 -0.27
N HIS A 133 -1.75 1.74 0.38
CA HIS A 133 -0.36 2.13 0.26
C HIS A 133 0.56 0.97 0.66
N LEU A 134 0.38 0.45 1.88
CA LEU A 134 1.21 -0.64 2.38
C LEU A 134 0.97 -1.95 1.62
N LEU A 135 -0.28 -2.27 1.27
CA LEU A 135 -0.58 -3.49 0.52
C LEU A 135 -0.01 -3.46 -0.90
N GLN A 136 0.02 -2.29 -1.55
CA GLN A 136 0.63 -2.13 -2.87
C GLN A 136 2.15 -2.28 -2.83
N ILE A 137 2.80 -1.67 -1.85
CA ILE A 137 4.24 -1.82 -1.60
C ILE A 137 4.56 -3.29 -1.30
N LEU A 138 3.77 -3.94 -0.44
CA LEU A 138 3.90 -5.36 -0.13
C LEU A 138 3.82 -6.21 -1.40
N ALA A 139 2.83 -5.95 -2.26
CA ALA A 139 2.66 -6.70 -3.50
C ALA A 139 3.88 -6.56 -4.43
N LEU A 140 4.44 -5.35 -4.56
CA LEU A 140 5.65 -5.10 -5.35
C LEU A 140 6.91 -5.72 -4.73
N PHE A 141 6.98 -5.75 -3.41
CA PHE A 141 8.09 -6.34 -2.67
C PHE A 141 8.09 -7.87 -2.77
N SER A 142 6.92 -8.48 -2.76
CA SER A 142 6.75 -9.93 -2.66
C SER A 142 6.51 -10.64 -3.99
N MET A 143 6.24 -9.90 -5.08
CA MET A 143 6.03 -10.50 -6.41
C MET A 143 7.27 -11.23 -6.94
N GLU A 144 7.02 -12.21 -7.79
CA GLU A 144 8.06 -12.89 -8.57
C GLU A 144 8.59 -12.00 -9.69
N THR A 145 9.71 -12.41 -10.31
CA THR A 145 10.25 -11.73 -11.49
C THR A 145 9.24 -11.81 -12.64
N PRO A 146 8.73 -10.67 -13.14
CA PRO A 146 7.76 -10.68 -14.23
C PRO A 146 8.45 -11.09 -15.54
N VAL A 147 7.66 -11.63 -16.47
CA VAL A 147 8.15 -12.02 -17.81
C VAL A 147 8.63 -10.81 -18.60
N SER A 148 7.98 -9.68 -18.43
CA SER A 148 8.33 -8.40 -19.05
C SER A 148 8.02 -7.22 -18.12
N LEU A 149 8.47 -6.02 -18.49
CA LEU A 149 8.11 -4.78 -17.81
C LEU A 149 6.76 -4.21 -18.28
N ASP A 150 5.98 -4.98 -19.05
CA ASP A 150 4.64 -4.56 -19.46
C ASP A 150 3.71 -4.48 -18.26
N ALA A 151 2.85 -3.45 -18.24
CA ALA A 151 2.00 -3.14 -17.10
C ALA A 151 1.06 -4.31 -16.71
N GLU A 152 0.58 -5.07 -17.69
CA GLU A 152 -0.29 -6.22 -17.45
C GLU A 152 0.47 -7.40 -16.84
N ASP A 153 1.72 -7.65 -17.25
CA ASP A 153 2.55 -8.72 -16.68
C ASP A 153 2.89 -8.43 -15.22
N ILE A 154 3.29 -7.19 -14.92
CA ILE A 154 3.53 -6.74 -13.54
C ILE A 154 2.25 -6.86 -12.71
N ARG A 155 1.10 -6.43 -13.25
CA ARG A 155 -0.19 -6.51 -12.56
C ARG A 155 -0.63 -7.95 -12.30
N ASN A 156 -0.39 -8.86 -13.24
CA ASN A 156 -0.71 -10.28 -13.07
C ASN A 156 0.11 -10.90 -11.93
N GLU A 157 1.41 -10.63 -11.87
CA GLU A 157 2.24 -11.10 -10.75
C GLU A 157 1.79 -10.51 -9.41
N LYS A 158 1.52 -9.20 -9.35
CA LYS A 158 1.04 -8.52 -8.14
C LYS A 158 -0.30 -9.06 -7.63
N VAL A 159 -1.32 -9.06 -8.48
CA VAL A 159 -2.72 -9.27 -8.05
C VAL A 159 -3.11 -10.73 -8.06
N VAL A 160 -2.66 -11.51 -9.05
CA VAL A 160 -3.12 -12.89 -9.22
C VAL A 160 -2.29 -13.86 -8.39
N LYS A 161 -0.97 -13.66 -8.29
CA LYS A 161 -0.12 -14.62 -7.55
C LYS A 161 0.09 -14.25 -6.09
N VAL A 162 0.40 -12.98 -5.79
CA VAL A 162 0.67 -12.57 -4.40
C VAL A 162 -0.62 -12.42 -3.61
N LEU A 163 -1.49 -11.47 -3.99
CA LEU A 163 -2.66 -11.13 -3.17
C LEU A 163 -3.64 -12.29 -2.98
N ARG A 164 -3.73 -13.23 -3.94
CA ARG A 164 -4.54 -14.44 -3.78
C ARG A 164 -3.94 -15.48 -2.84
N SER A 165 -2.62 -15.46 -2.66
CA SER A 165 -1.90 -16.37 -1.78
C SER A 165 -1.72 -15.78 -0.37
N MET A 166 -2.26 -14.58 -0.12
CA MET A 166 -2.26 -14.00 1.22
C MET A 166 -3.35 -14.62 2.08
N ARG A 167 -2.99 -14.97 3.31
CA ARG A 167 -3.98 -15.38 4.30
C ARG A 167 -4.82 -14.16 4.72
N PRO A 168 -6.14 -14.33 4.91
CA PRO A 168 -6.95 -13.34 5.61
C PRO A 168 -6.33 -13.03 6.97
N VAL A 169 -6.41 -11.77 7.40
CA VAL A 169 -5.81 -11.32 8.65
C VAL A 169 -6.72 -11.70 9.82
N ASP A 170 -6.18 -12.42 10.79
CA ASP A 170 -6.87 -12.72 12.04
C ASP A 170 -6.73 -11.58 13.04
N LEU A 171 -7.73 -11.42 13.93
CA LEU A 171 -7.74 -10.33 14.91
C LEU A 171 -6.62 -10.44 15.95
N GLU A 172 -6.08 -11.64 16.16
CA GLU A 172 -4.95 -11.88 17.08
C GLU A 172 -3.63 -11.30 16.58
N ASP A 173 -3.48 -11.18 15.25
CA ASP A 173 -2.30 -10.64 14.59
C ASP A 173 -2.38 -9.11 14.37
N VAL A 174 -3.43 -8.46 14.91
CA VAL A 174 -3.68 -7.04 14.71
C VAL A 174 -3.68 -6.30 16.04
N VAL A 175 -2.84 -5.27 16.11
CA VAL A 175 -2.82 -4.31 17.21
C VAL A 175 -3.34 -2.98 16.69
N VAL A 176 -4.36 -2.43 17.36
CA VAL A 176 -4.90 -1.11 17.06
C VAL A 176 -4.65 -0.15 18.21
N GLY A 177 -4.45 1.11 17.88
CA GLY A 177 -4.25 2.18 18.84
C GLY A 177 -4.95 3.46 18.43
N GLN A 178 -5.19 4.32 19.41
CA GLN A 178 -5.70 5.67 19.21
C GLN A 178 -4.75 6.63 19.92
N TYR A 179 -4.24 7.64 19.21
CA TYR A 179 -3.30 8.59 19.79
C TYR A 179 -4.02 9.48 20.82
N LYS A 180 -3.33 9.74 21.93
CA LYS A 180 -3.77 10.66 22.98
C LYS A 180 -2.95 11.92 22.92
N GLY A 181 -3.51 13.00 23.45
CA GLY A 181 -2.82 14.28 23.54
C GLY A 181 -1.51 14.15 24.30
N HIS A 182 -0.48 14.82 23.80
CA HIS A 182 0.85 14.85 24.40
C HIS A 182 1.37 16.28 24.40
N SER A 183 2.01 16.68 25.49
CA SER A 183 2.68 17.97 25.60
C SER A 183 4.18 17.73 25.65
N GLU A 184 4.89 18.19 24.62
CA GLU A 184 6.35 18.15 24.58
C GLU A 184 6.88 19.59 24.50
N GLY A 185 7.48 20.06 25.59
CA GLY A 185 7.95 21.44 25.71
C GLY A 185 6.83 22.47 25.60
N ASN A 186 6.96 23.42 24.66
CA ASN A 186 5.97 24.49 24.39
C ASN A 186 4.90 24.11 23.34
N LYS A 187 4.89 22.87 22.83
CA LYS A 187 3.90 22.40 21.86
C LYS A 187 2.94 21.42 22.52
N THR A 188 1.65 21.74 22.48
CA THR A 188 0.58 20.85 22.90
C THR A 188 -0.03 20.21 21.67
N TYR A 189 0.02 18.89 21.59
CA TYR A 189 -0.65 18.10 20.56
C TYR A 189 -2.00 17.64 21.11
N PRO A 190 -3.13 18.01 20.46
CA PRO A 190 -4.46 17.60 20.91
C PRO A 190 -4.66 16.09 20.77
N SER A 191 -5.52 15.51 21.61
CA SER A 191 -5.98 14.13 21.47
C SER A 191 -6.89 13.97 20.24
N TYR A 192 -7.01 12.76 19.72
CA TYR A 192 -7.97 12.46 18.65
C TYR A 192 -9.42 12.80 19.07
N THR A 193 -9.74 12.58 20.34
CA THR A 193 -11.05 12.88 20.94
C THR A 193 -11.28 14.37 21.22
N ASP A 194 -10.25 15.21 21.12
CA ASP A 194 -10.36 16.65 21.37
C ASP A 194 -10.77 17.42 20.10
N ASP A 195 -10.75 16.75 18.93
CA ASP A 195 -11.22 17.32 17.67
C ASP A 195 -12.76 17.43 17.69
N PRO A 196 -13.34 18.64 17.50
CA PRO A 196 -14.79 18.84 17.52
C PRO A 196 -15.54 18.10 16.41
N SER A 197 -14.85 17.60 15.38
CA SER A 197 -15.42 16.79 14.30
C SER A 197 -15.53 15.30 14.65
N VAL A 198 -14.94 14.85 15.76
CA VAL A 198 -14.88 13.45 16.19
C VAL A 198 -15.89 13.21 17.32
N PRO A 199 -16.72 12.16 17.25
CA PRO A 199 -17.58 11.77 18.37
C PRO A 199 -16.73 11.41 19.61
N ASN A 200 -17.13 11.90 20.79
CA ASN A 200 -16.43 11.65 22.06
C ASN A 200 -16.25 10.15 22.41
N ASN A 201 -17.06 9.26 21.83
CA ASN A 201 -16.98 7.80 22.00
C ASN A 201 -16.42 7.07 20.76
N SER A 202 -15.69 7.77 19.88
CA SER A 202 -15.12 7.14 18.69
C SER A 202 -14.08 6.08 19.06
N LEU A 203 -14.27 4.88 18.52
CA LEU A 203 -13.33 3.76 18.60
C LEU A 203 -12.46 3.66 17.33
N THR A 204 -12.40 4.74 16.53
CA THR A 204 -11.66 4.72 15.26
C THR A 204 -10.16 4.60 15.53
N PRO A 205 -9.50 3.59 14.92
CA PRO A 205 -8.07 3.40 15.10
C PRO A 205 -7.28 4.43 14.29
N THR A 206 -6.40 5.15 14.96
CA THR A 206 -5.44 6.09 14.34
C THR A 206 -4.08 5.44 14.12
N PHE A 207 -3.80 4.36 14.84
CA PHE A 207 -2.63 3.52 14.69
C PHE A 207 -3.08 2.07 14.48
N ALA A 208 -2.40 1.36 13.60
CA ALA A 208 -2.59 -0.06 13.45
C ALA A 208 -1.26 -0.71 13.03
N ALA A 209 -1.02 -1.87 13.62
CA ALA A 209 0.03 -2.79 13.23
C ALA A 209 -0.60 -4.16 12.96
N SER A 210 -0.21 -4.82 11.87
CA SER A 210 -0.70 -6.16 11.55
C SER A 210 0.41 -7.04 11.02
N THR A 211 0.41 -8.31 11.43
CA THR A 211 1.24 -9.34 10.81
C THR A 211 0.49 -10.01 9.67
N LEU A 212 1.15 -10.18 8.54
CA LEU A 212 0.63 -10.83 7.35
C LEU A 212 1.52 -12.00 6.93
N PHE A 213 0.90 -13.00 6.32
CA PHE A 213 1.59 -14.16 5.77
C PHE A 213 1.18 -14.41 4.31
N ILE A 214 2.16 -14.76 3.50
CA ILE A 214 1.99 -15.06 2.07
C ILE A 214 2.36 -16.52 1.83
N ASP A 215 1.36 -17.33 1.48
CA ASP A 215 1.51 -18.77 1.22
C ASP A 215 2.03 -19.02 -0.20
N ASN A 216 3.29 -18.66 -0.43
CA ASN A 216 3.99 -18.96 -1.68
C ASN A 216 5.35 -19.60 -1.37
N ALA A 217 5.90 -20.38 -2.31
CA ALA A 217 7.16 -21.10 -2.12
C ALA A 217 8.32 -20.18 -1.65
N ARG A 218 8.31 -18.91 -2.10
CA ARG A 218 9.30 -17.89 -1.74
C ARG A 218 9.12 -17.32 -0.32
N TRP A 219 7.89 -17.23 0.19
CA TRP A 219 7.55 -16.44 1.39
C TRP A 219 6.90 -17.26 2.52
N ASP A 220 6.73 -18.56 2.31
CA ASP A 220 6.16 -19.45 3.30
C ASP A 220 6.91 -19.38 4.65
N GLY A 221 6.17 -19.03 5.70
CA GLY A 221 6.67 -18.83 7.06
C GLY A 221 7.38 -17.50 7.34
N VAL A 222 7.45 -16.56 6.39
CA VAL A 222 8.03 -15.23 6.61
C VAL A 222 6.93 -14.24 7.02
N PRO A 223 6.99 -13.63 8.22
CA PRO A 223 6.04 -12.61 8.63
C PRO A 223 6.33 -11.26 7.96
N PHE A 224 5.25 -10.65 7.44
CA PHE A 224 5.22 -9.28 6.93
C PHE A 224 4.52 -8.39 7.94
N LEU A 225 5.25 -7.51 8.59
CA LEU A 225 4.74 -6.55 9.55
C LEU A 225 4.35 -5.28 8.80
N MET A 226 3.08 -4.89 8.85
CA MET A 226 2.61 -3.60 8.37
C MET A 226 2.34 -2.70 9.55
N ILE A 227 2.96 -1.52 9.59
CA ILE A 227 2.87 -0.58 10.71
C ILE A 227 2.56 0.81 10.17
N ALA A 228 1.56 1.46 10.75
CA ALA A 228 1.32 2.89 10.51
C ALA A 228 2.29 3.73 11.37
N GLY A 229 3.42 4.17 10.82
CA GLY A 229 4.53 4.89 11.47
C GLY A 229 5.60 5.29 10.43
N ASN A 230 6.77 5.86 10.74
CA ASN A 230 7.69 6.45 9.71
C ASN A 230 7.84 5.67 8.37
N ALA A 231 7.79 6.37 7.22
CA ALA A 231 7.80 5.78 5.88
C ALA A 231 9.12 5.07 5.52
N GLU A 232 9.25 3.81 5.91
CA GLU A 232 10.41 2.97 5.61
C GLU A 232 10.05 1.50 5.35
N ILE A 233 10.79 0.88 4.44
CA ILE A 233 10.81 -0.57 4.25
C ILE A 233 12.08 -1.10 4.89
N ARG A 234 11.94 -2.05 5.82
CA ARG A 234 13.05 -2.72 6.48
C ARG A 234 12.97 -4.22 6.24
N VAL A 235 14.04 -4.79 5.71
CA VAL A 235 14.19 -6.23 5.49
C VAL A 235 15.24 -6.74 6.45
N GLN A 236 14.84 -7.60 7.38
CA GLN A 236 15.77 -8.22 8.32
C GLN A 236 16.15 -9.62 7.82
N PHE A 237 17.46 -9.85 7.65
CA PHE A 237 17.97 -11.14 7.22
C PHE A 237 18.15 -12.10 8.41
N LYS A 238 18.30 -13.39 8.11
CA LYS A 238 18.63 -14.40 9.11
C LYS A 238 20.12 -14.33 9.47
N ASN A 239 20.42 -14.74 10.69
CA ASN A 239 21.79 -14.84 11.17
C ASN A 239 22.56 -15.91 10.41
N VAL A 240 23.87 -15.71 10.28
CA VAL A 240 24.76 -16.69 9.64
C VAL A 240 24.89 -17.91 10.55
N PRO A 241 24.44 -19.11 10.14
CA PRO A 241 24.56 -20.30 10.96
C PRO A 241 26.04 -20.67 11.13
N GLY A 242 26.48 -20.88 12.37
CA GLY A 242 27.86 -21.30 12.67
C GLY A 242 28.90 -20.17 12.60
N ASN A 243 28.52 -18.94 12.95
CA ASN A 243 29.44 -17.81 12.96
C ASN A 243 30.63 -18.06 13.91
N LEU A 244 31.83 -18.25 13.34
CA LEU A 244 33.08 -18.50 14.06
C LEU A 244 33.57 -17.27 14.84
N TYR A 245 32.99 -16.09 14.59
CA TYR A 245 33.40 -14.82 15.19
C TYR A 245 32.60 -14.41 16.44
N ASN A 246 31.49 -15.11 16.77
CA ASN A 246 30.69 -14.84 17.98
C ASN A 246 31.51 -14.86 19.28
N ARG A 247 32.64 -15.58 19.32
CA ARG A 247 33.48 -15.72 20.53
C ARG A 247 34.64 -14.72 20.63
N LYS A 248 34.93 -13.92 19.60
CA LYS A 248 36.17 -13.09 19.54
C LYS A 248 35.95 -11.59 19.65
N PHE A 249 34.78 -11.09 19.29
CA PHE A 249 34.41 -9.69 19.44
C PHE A 249 33.22 -9.66 20.38
N GLY A 250 33.37 -9.08 21.57
CA GLY A 250 32.38 -9.08 22.66
C GLY A 250 31.08 -8.32 22.39
N THR A 251 30.66 -8.23 21.13
CA THR A 251 29.32 -7.88 20.70
C THR A 251 28.56 -9.18 20.48
N ASP A 252 27.37 -9.32 21.06
CA ASP A 252 26.46 -10.43 20.77
C ASP A 252 26.09 -10.39 19.29
N LEU A 253 26.93 -11.01 18.45
CA LEU A 253 26.77 -11.06 16.99
C LEU A 253 25.56 -11.93 16.58
N ASP A 254 24.92 -12.60 17.53
CA ASP A 254 23.59 -13.20 17.36
C ASP A 254 22.47 -12.15 17.31
N GLU A 255 22.71 -10.89 17.71
CA GLU A 255 21.73 -9.79 17.64
C GLU A 255 21.92 -8.88 16.42
N ALA A 256 23.09 -8.87 15.77
CA ALA A 256 23.38 -8.01 14.63
C ALA A 256 22.99 -8.66 13.29
N ALA A 257 21.70 -8.95 13.12
CA ALA A 257 21.17 -9.38 11.84
C ALA A 257 21.43 -8.29 10.78
N ASN A 258 21.81 -8.70 9.56
CA ASN A 258 21.90 -7.74 8.45
C ASN A 258 20.51 -7.14 8.20
N GLU A 259 20.46 -5.84 7.93
CA GLU A 259 19.23 -5.13 7.62
C GLU A 259 19.41 -4.31 6.35
N LEU A 260 18.46 -4.45 5.43
CA LEU A 260 18.32 -3.57 4.28
C LEU A 260 17.19 -2.59 4.60
N VAL A 261 17.51 -1.29 4.61
CA VAL A 261 16.55 -0.23 4.87
C VAL A 261 16.41 0.63 3.62
N ILE A 262 15.17 0.77 3.14
CA ILE A 262 14.81 1.64 2.03
C ILE A 262 13.87 2.70 2.61
N ARG A 263 14.31 3.96 2.61
CA ARG A 263 13.53 5.08 3.15
C ARG A 263 13.00 5.93 2.01
N ALA A 264 11.70 6.23 2.06
CA ALA A 264 11.12 7.31 1.26
C ALA A 264 11.22 8.59 2.10
N GLN A 265 11.57 9.71 1.45
CA GLN A 265 11.48 11.04 2.04
C GLN A 265 10.22 11.72 1.53
#